data_AF-A0A9X5UL00-F1
#
_entry.id   AF-A0A9X5UL00-F1
#
_cell.length_a   1.000
_cell.length_b   1.000
_cell.length_c   1.000
_cell.angle_alpha   90.00
_cell.angle_beta   90.00
_cell.angle_gamma   90.00
#
_symmetry.space_group_name_H-M   'P 1'
#
loop_
_entity.id
_entity.type
_entity.pdbx_description
1 polymer ?
#
loop_
_entity_poly.entity_id
_entity_poly.type
_entity_poly.pdbx_seq_one_letter_code
_entity_poly.pdbx_strand_id
1 'polypeptide(L)'
;MVSAIEDELTLRDLATHAHTSVRNLTRRFQAETGLSPLQWLPHQRVDRARVLLESTTLPMDQVARRSGLGSAESLRQHFVRRIGVSPSAYRASFAHSSAPLAN
;
A
#
# COMPACT_ATOMS: atom_id res chain seq x y z
N MET A 1 5.72 8.80 -12.96
CA MET A 1 5.66 7.43 -13.50
C MET A 1 5.29 6.49 -12.38
N VAL A 2 4.00 6.15 -12.25
CA VAL A 2 3.54 5.16 -11.27
C VAL A 2 3.00 3.99 -12.08
N SER A 3 3.90 3.10 -12.50
CA SER A 3 3.54 1.93 -13.29
C SER A 3 3.19 0.77 -12.36
N ALA A 4 1.98 0.27 -12.56
CA ALA A 4 1.29 -0.89 -11.99
C ALA A 4 2.11 -1.80 -11.05
N ILE A 5 1.72 -1.76 -9.78
CA ILE A 5 2.01 -2.80 -8.79
C ILE A 5 0.72 -3.59 -8.65
N GLU A 6 0.48 -4.52 -9.56
CA GLU A 6 -0.65 -5.44 -9.52
C GLU A 6 -0.04 -6.83 -9.65
N ASP A 7 -0.41 -7.72 -8.74
CA ASP A 7 0.18 -9.05 -8.49
C ASP A 7 1.45 -9.05 -7.62
N GLU A 8 1.56 -10.06 -6.75
CA GLU A 8 2.49 -10.14 -5.61
C GLU A 8 3.85 -9.44 -5.81
N LEU A 9 4.03 -8.26 -5.20
CA LEU A 9 5.34 -7.64 -4.98
C LEU A 9 6.25 -8.62 -4.23
N THR A 10 6.92 -9.48 -4.97
CA THR A 10 8.01 -10.28 -4.45
C THR A 10 9.23 -9.38 -4.36
N LEU A 11 10.15 -9.71 -3.46
CA LEU A 11 11.46 -9.05 -3.33
C LEU A 11 12.18 -8.91 -4.68
N ARG A 12 11.89 -9.81 -5.62
CA ARG A 12 12.37 -9.79 -7.00
C ARG A 12 11.78 -8.66 -7.82
N ASP A 13 10.49 -8.35 -7.68
CA ASP A 13 9.83 -7.26 -8.40
C ASP A 13 10.34 -5.88 -7.94
N LEU A 14 10.49 -5.70 -6.62
CA LEU A 14 11.12 -4.51 -6.06
C LEU A 14 12.57 -4.33 -6.55
N ALA A 15 13.31 -5.43 -6.68
CA ALA A 15 14.68 -5.41 -7.18
C ALA A 15 14.73 -5.04 -8.66
N THR A 16 13.82 -5.60 -9.47
CA THR A 16 13.64 -5.26 -10.89
C THR A 16 13.30 -3.78 -11.06
N HIS A 17 12.35 -3.25 -10.27
CA HIS A 17 11.95 -1.84 -10.33
C HIS A 17 13.08 -0.89 -9.93
N ALA A 18 13.90 -1.29 -8.95
CA ALA A 18 15.07 -0.53 -8.50
C ALA A 18 16.33 -0.78 -9.36
N HIS A 19 16.22 -1.50 -10.49
CA HIS A 19 17.33 -1.85 -11.38
C HIS A 19 18.52 -2.49 -10.64
N THR A 20 18.26 -3.29 -9.61
CA THR A 20 19.30 -3.86 -8.75
C THR A 20 19.01 -5.32 -8.43
N SER A 21 20.01 -6.06 -7.93
CA SER A 21 19.81 -7.44 -7.49
C SER A 21 19.15 -7.48 -6.11
N VAL A 22 18.31 -8.49 -5.85
CA VAL A 22 17.62 -8.72 -4.55
C VAL A 22 18.57 -8.62 -3.36
N ARG A 23 19.80 -9.14 -3.45
CA ARG A 23 20.81 -9.07 -2.38
C ARG A 23 21.29 -7.64 -2.11
N ASN A 24 21.51 -6.86 -3.17
CA ASN A 24 21.92 -5.46 -3.06
C ASN A 24 20.77 -4.59 -2.58
N LEU A 25 19.56 -4.83 -3.11
CA LEU A 25 18.32 -4.23 -2.62
C LEU A 25 18.22 -4.46 -1.11
N THR A 26 18.16 -5.71 -0.63
CA THR A 26 18.00 -6.02 0.79
C THR A 26 19.03 -5.34 1.69
N ARG A 27 20.31 -5.32 1.27
CA ARG A 27 21.39 -4.69 2.05
C ARG A 27 21.24 -3.17 2.09
N ARG A 28 20.99 -2.53 0.95
CA ARG A 28 20.81 -1.07 0.87
C ARG A 28 19.51 -0.65 1.55
N PHE A 29 18.48 -1.47 1.43
CA PHE A 29 17.18 -1.28 2.05
C PHE A 29 17.24 -1.33 3.58
N GLN A 30 17.96 -2.32 4.14
CA GLN A 30 18.26 -2.34 5.58
C GLN A 30 19.16 -1.17 6.00
N ALA A 31 20.13 -0.78 5.18
CA ALA A 31 21.00 0.35 5.49
C ALA A 31 20.25 1.70 5.49
N GLU A 32 19.28 1.89 4.61
CA GLU A 32 18.51 3.14 4.49
C GLU A 32 17.26 3.16 5.39
N THR A 33 16.56 2.03 5.54
CA THR A 33 15.28 1.95 6.26
C THR A 33 15.41 1.33 7.66
N GLY A 34 16.54 0.69 7.96
CA GLY A 34 16.76 -0.04 9.21
C GLY A 34 15.95 -1.34 9.35
N LEU A 35 15.08 -1.67 8.38
CA LEU A 35 14.13 -2.77 8.44
C LEU A 35 14.37 -3.78 7.33
N SER A 36 14.15 -5.06 7.65
CA SER A 36 14.15 -6.12 6.64
C SER A 36 13.00 -5.94 5.64
N PRO A 37 13.22 -6.21 4.34
CA PRO A 37 12.19 -6.04 3.32
C PRO A 37 10.92 -6.86 3.58
N LEU A 38 11.02 -8.02 4.24
CA LEU A 38 9.85 -8.82 4.68
C LEU A 38 9.01 -8.10 5.74
N GLN A 39 9.63 -7.29 6.60
CA GLN A 39 8.94 -6.48 7.60
C GLN A 39 8.38 -5.20 6.97
N TRP A 40 9.06 -4.64 5.97
CA TRP A 40 8.63 -3.41 5.30
C TRP A 40 7.51 -3.63 4.28
N LEU A 41 7.41 -4.81 3.67
CA LEU A 41 6.39 -5.13 2.68
C LEU A 41 4.95 -4.85 3.16
N PRO A 42 4.49 -5.35 4.33
CA PRO A 42 3.17 -5.02 4.83
C PRO A 42 3.02 -3.51 5.08
N HIS A 43 4.12 -2.79 5.35
CA HIS A 43 4.05 -1.36 5.58
C HIS A 43 3.72 -0.59 4.30
N GLN A 44 4.32 -0.97 3.18
CA GLN A 44 4.03 -0.37 1.87
C GLN A 44 2.67 -0.76 1.33
N ARG A 45 2.24 -1.99 1.56
CA ARG A 45 0.93 -2.45 1.12
C ARG A 45 -0.19 -1.58 1.72
N VAL A 46 -0.08 -1.27 3.02
CA VAL A 46 -1.02 -0.37 3.69
C VAL A 46 -0.91 1.06 3.17
N ASP A 47 0.30 1.56 2.94
CA ASP A 47 0.53 2.91 2.41
C ASP A 47 -0.07 3.07 1.00
N ARG A 48 0.15 2.09 0.13
CA ARG A 48 -0.44 2.07 -1.21
C ARG A 48 -1.95 1.93 -1.17
N ALA A 49 -2.49 1.11 -0.27
CA ALA A 49 -3.93 1.03 -0.07
C ALA A 49 -4.50 2.39 0.38
N ARG A 50 -3.81 3.12 1.26
CA ARG A 50 -4.19 4.47 1.67
C ARG A 50 -4.26 5.43 0.48
N VAL A 51 -3.21 5.49 -0.34
CA VAL A 51 -3.18 6.32 -1.56
C VAL A 51 -4.32 5.95 -2.52
N LEU A 52 -4.62 4.66 -2.67
CA LEU A 52 -5.74 4.20 -3.50
C LEU A 52 -7.10 4.59 -2.92
N LEU A 53 -7.28 4.54 -1.59
CA LEU A 53 -8.51 4.98 -0.92
C LEU A 53 -8.71 6.49 -1.00
N GLU A 54 -7.63 7.26 -1.03
CA GLU A 54 -7.63 8.73 -1.14
C GLU A 54 -7.83 9.17 -2.59
N SER A 55 -7.21 8.47 -3.55
CA SER A 55 -7.24 8.85 -4.96
C SER A 55 -8.35 8.20 -5.77
N THR A 56 -8.98 7.12 -5.26
CA THR A 56 -9.96 6.34 -6.04
C THR A 56 -11.19 5.98 -5.20
N THR A 57 -12.31 5.80 -5.90
CA THR A 57 -13.57 5.32 -5.32
C THR A 57 -13.78 3.82 -5.53
N LEU A 58 -12.73 3.05 -5.80
CA LEU A 58 -12.80 1.62 -6.09
C LEU A 58 -13.31 0.81 -4.90
N PRO A 59 -13.99 -0.33 -5.13
CA PRO A 59 -14.41 -1.22 -4.06
C PRO A 59 -13.18 -1.77 -3.31
N MET A 60 -13.36 -2.04 -2.01
CA MET A 60 -12.29 -2.47 -1.10
C MET A 60 -11.55 -3.72 -1.60
N ASP A 61 -12.25 -4.62 -2.29
CA ASP A 61 -11.66 -5.81 -2.91
C ASP A 61 -10.64 -5.47 -4.01
N GLN A 62 -11.00 -4.53 -4.89
CA GLN A 62 -10.05 -4.04 -5.89
C GLN A 62 -8.89 -3.28 -5.25
N VAL A 63 -9.14 -2.44 -4.25
CA VAL A 63 -8.07 -1.77 -3.51
C VAL A 63 -7.12 -2.79 -2.88
N ALA A 64 -7.63 -3.89 -2.32
CA ALA A 64 -6.81 -4.96 -1.77
C ALA A 64 -5.96 -5.67 -2.82
N ARG A 65 -6.52 -5.96 -4.00
CA ARG A 65 -5.75 -6.52 -5.13
C ARG A 65 -4.67 -5.56 -5.62
N ARG A 66 -5.02 -4.28 -5.81
CA ARG A 66 -4.12 -3.19 -6.26
C ARG A 66 -3.03 -2.80 -5.28
N SER A 67 -3.23 -3.07 -4.00
CA SER A 67 -2.21 -2.94 -2.96
C SER A 67 -1.45 -4.25 -2.71
N GLY A 68 -1.86 -5.33 -3.40
CA GLY A 68 -1.30 -6.68 -3.30
C GLY A 68 -1.63 -7.41 -2.00
N LEU A 69 -2.56 -6.91 -1.19
CA LEU A 69 -3.05 -7.59 0.02
C LEU A 69 -3.92 -8.81 -0.30
N GLY A 70 -4.29 -8.98 -1.57
CA GLY A 70 -5.04 -10.13 -2.09
C GLY A 70 -6.54 -9.98 -1.90
N SER A 71 -6.98 -9.71 -0.66
CA SER A 71 -8.40 -9.68 -0.29
C SER A 71 -8.76 -8.51 0.63
N ALA A 72 -10.02 -8.09 0.57
CA ALA A 72 -10.55 -7.01 1.42
C ALA A 72 -10.38 -7.29 2.94
N GLU A 73 -10.45 -8.55 3.36
CA GLU A 73 -10.20 -8.97 4.75
C GLU A 73 -8.75 -8.67 5.17
N SER A 74 -7.77 -9.13 4.38
CA SER A 74 -6.34 -8.87 4.62
C SER A 74 -6.05 -7.38 4.67
N LEU A 75 -6.61 -6.62 3.72
CA LEU A 75 -6.53 -5.16 3.71
C LEU A 75 -7.04 -4.59 5.05
N ARG A 76 -8.24 -4.97 5.48
CA ARG A 76 -8.82 -4.50 6.74
C ARG A 76 -7.93 -4.84 7.93
N GLN A 77 -7.46 -6.08 8.05
CA GLN A 77 -6.60 -6.51 9.16
C GLN A 77 -5.30 -5.70 9.21
N HIS A 78 -4.58 -5.58 8.09
CA HIS A 78 -3.34 -4.83 8.03
C HIS A 78 -3.54 -3.33 8.24
N PHE A 79 -4.62 -2.77 7.70
CA PHE A 79 -4.93 -1.35 7.82
C PHE A 79 -5.34 -0.98 9.24
N VAL A 80 -6.23 -1.77 9.88
CA VAL A 80 -6.62 -1.56 11.28
C VAL A 80 -5.41 -1.70 12.21
N ARG A 81 -4.56 -2.71 11.99
CA ARG A 81 -3.36 -2.90 12.82
C ARG A 81 -2.34 -1.75 12.72
N ARG A 82 -2.34 -1.01 11.61
CA ARG A 82 -1.40 0.10 11.35
C ARG A 82 -1.97 1.47 11.68
N ILE A 83 -3.20 1.74 11.26
CA ILE A 83 -3.87 3.06 11.31
C ILE A 83 -4.89 3.12 12.46
N GLY A 84 -5.37 1.98 12.95
CA GLY A 84 -6.35 1.90 14.04
C GLY A 84 -7.81 2.04 13.60
N VAL A 85 -8.08 2.36 12.32
CA VAL A 85 -9.44 2.47 11.76
C VAL A 85 -9.63 1.52 10.57
N SER A 86 -10.87 1.21 10.24
CA SER A 86 -11.16 0.40 9.05
C SER A 86 -10.95 1.21 7.76
N PRO A 87 -10.53 0.57 6.64
CA PRO A 87 -10.33 1.27 5.37
C PRO A 87 -11.61 1.93 4.85
N SER A 88 -12.78 1.34 5.13
CA SER A 88 -14.09 1.95 4.83
C SER A 88 -14.35 3.21 5.64
N ALA A 89 -14.06 3.20 6.95
CA ALA A 89 -14.21 4.39 7.79
C ALA A 89 -13.21 5.49 7.38
N TYR A 90 -11.98 5.11 7.06
CA TYR A 90 -10.96 6.01 6.56
C TYR A 90 -11.42 6.70 5.26
N ARG A 91 -11.92 5.93 4.29
CA ARG A 91 -12.49 6.47 3.06
C ARG A 91 -13.70 7.36 3.29
N ALA A 92 -14.60 6.99 4.20
CA ALA A 92 -15.76 7.82 4.53
C ALA A 92 -15.35 9.18 5.12
N SER A 93 -14.32 9.20 5.98
CA SER A 93 -13.76 10.44 6.52
C SER A 93 -13.10 11.31 5.45
N PHE A 94 -12.42 10.70 4.48
CA PHE A 94 -11.81 11.42 3.36
C PHE A 94 -12.84 11.93 2.34
N ALA A 95 -13.86 11.13 2.04
CA ALA A 95 -14.95 11.52 1.15
C ALA A 95 -15.78 12.68 1.72
N HIS A 96 -15.89 12.79 3.06
CA HIS A 96 -16.47 13.96 3.72
C HIS A 96 -15.55 15.19 3.71
N SER A 97 -14.23 15.00 3.65
CA SER A 97 -13.26 16.10 3.58
C SER A 97 -13.10 16.67 2.16
N SER A 98 -13.52 15.94 1.11
CA SER A 98 -13.69 16.48 -0.23
C SER A 98 -15.07 17.15 -0.39
N ALA A 99 -15.50 17.93 0.60
CA ALA A 99 -16.65 18.80 0.44
C ALA A 99 -16.24 19.94 -0.53
N PRO A 100 -16.98 20.17 -1.62
CA PRO A 100 -16.67 21.23 -2.55
C PRO A 100 -16.88 22.58 -1.85
N LEU A 101 -15.84 23.41 -1.86
CA LEU A 101 -16.01 24.85 -1.77
C LEU A 101 -16.77 25.28 -3.02
N ALA A 102 -18.10 25.30 -2.93
CA ALA A 102 -18.97 25.98 -3.87
C ALA A 102 -19.65 27.11 -3.10
N ASN A 103 -19.11 28.33 -3.24
CA ASN A 103 -19.86 29.58 -3.12
C ASN A 103 -19.26 30.61 -4.08
#